data_AF-A0AAP6SFR0-F1
#
_entry.id   AF-A0AAP6SFR0-F1
#
_cell.length_a   1.000
_cell.length_b   1.000
_cell.length_c   1.000
_cell.angle_alpha   90.00
_cell.angle_beta   90.00
_cell.angle_gamma   90.00
#
_symmetry.space_group_name_H-M   'P 1'
#
loop_
_entity.id
_entity.type
_entity.pdbx_description
1 polymer ?
#
loop_
_entity_poly.entity_id
_entity_poly.type
_entity_poly.pdbx_seq_one_letter_code
_entity_poly.pdbx_strand_id
1 'polypeptide(L)'
;MQLWDIVTYEGSTDGGDRSRFTFRQVDDSPLITLISPTLLPAETTAGTRMIIRYIPESGEAYTSGNITLLSAARVNQSPVATEWKEEFDNWNRDKVYLYSVWRTGNHLNFHVRLTYDPEPRLFQLAADPATIGTEYPDIYLVHIMASPTDYHDRAYFASFDIAGVWNSPQTKGIRLHVANTNLDQQEFTFVKDI
;
A
#
# COMPACT_ATOMS: atom_id res chain seq x y z
N MET A 1 -20.99 9.79 -8.69
CA MET A 1 -20.15 9.82 -7.46
C MET A 1 -18.72 9.60 -7.87
N GLN A 2 -17.77 10.25 -7.19
CA GLN A 2 -16.35 10.13 -7.51
C GLN A 2 -15.62 9.39 -6.39
N LEU A 3 -14.72 8.49 -6.77
CA LEU A 3 -14.02 7.58 -5.86
C LEU A 3 -12.50 7.74 -5.98
N TRP A 4 -11.81 7.34 -4.91
CA TRP A 4 -10.35 7.28 -4.80
C TRP A 4 -9.95 5.97 -4.17
N ASP A 5 -9.21 5.15 -4.90
CA ASP A 5 -8.83 3.81 -4.46
C ASP A 5 -7.41 3.47 -4.89
N ILE A 6 -6.72 2.71 -4.03
CA ILE A 6 -5.43 2.11 -4.39
C ILE A 6 -5.71 0.82 -5.16
N VAL A 7 -5.28 0.80 -6.40
CA VAL A 7 -5.50 -0.27 -7.37
C VAL A 7 -4.19 -0.86 -7.85
N THR A 8 -4.26 -2.04 -8.43
CA THR A 8 -3.20 -2.62 -9.25
C THR A 8 -3.53 -2.34 -10.71
N TYR A 9 -2.59 -1.78 -11.46
CA TYR A 9 -2.69 -1.73 -12.92
C TYR A 9 -2.36 -3.11 -13.51
N GLU A 10 -3.28 -3.70 -14.27
CA GLU A 10 -3.16 -5.04 -14.86
C GLU A 10 -2.71 -5.01 -16.33
N GLY A 11 -2.16 -3.87 -16.77
CA GLY A 11 -1.86 -3.64 -18.18
C GLY A 11 -3.09 -3.24 -18.99
N SER A 12 -2.92 -3.26 -20.31
CA SER A 12 -4.03 -3.04 -21.24
C SER A 12 -4.93 -4.27 -21.35
N THR A 13 -6.19 -4.05 -21.73
CA THR A 13 -7.13 -5.14 -22.06
C THR A 13 -6.68 -5.90 -23.31
N ASP A 14 -7.30 -7.07 -23.53
CA ASP A 14 -7.15 -7.80 -24.79
C ASP A 14 -7.68 -6.92 -25.93
N GLY A 15 -6.78 -6.47 -26.81
CA GLY A 15 -7.04 -5.43 -27.81
C GLY A 15 -6.13 -4.20 -27.69
N GLY A 16 -5.51 -3.98 -26.52
CA GLY A 16 -4.50 -2.94 -26.31
C GLY A 16 -5.03 -1.50 -26.26
N ASP A 17 -6.34 -1.30 -26.28
CA ASP A 17 -7.02 0.00 -26.42
C ASP A 17 -7.51 0.60 -25.10
N ARG A 18 -7.53 -0.18 -24.01
CA ARG A 18 -8.06 0.23 -22.69
C ARG A 18 -7.14 -0.21 -21.58
N SER A 19 -7.10 0.54 -20.48
CA SER A 19 -6.39 0.16 -19.26
C SER A 19 -7.31 -0.63 -18.33
N ARG A 20 -6.76 -1.69 -17.71
CA ARG A 20 -7.43 -2.51 -16.72
C ARG A 20 -6.81 -2.30 -15.35
N PHE A 21 -7.66 -2.13 -14.34
CA PHE A 21 -7.26 -1.99 -12.95
C PHE A 21 -8.01 -2.99 -12.08
N THR A 22 -7.38 -3.49 -11.02
CA THR A 22 -8.05 -4.33 -10.02
C THR A 22 -7.80 -3.85 -8.60
N PHE A 23 -8.76 -4.08 -7.71
CA PHE A 23 -8.58 -3.86 -6.28
C PHE A 23 -9.62 -4.62 -5.45
N ARG A 24 -9.41 -4.65 -4.14
CA ARG A 24 -10.39 -5.07 -3.14
C ARG A 24 -10.66 -3.86 -2.26
N GLN A 25 -11.90 -3.67 -1.79
CA GLN A 25 -12.25 -2.53 -0.96
C GLN A 25 -11.54 -2.59 0.40
N VAL A 26 -11.64 -3.74 1.06
CA VAL A 26 -11.05 -4.03 2.37
C VAL A 26 -10.83 -5.52 2.50
N ASP A 27 -9.80 -5.93 3.23
CA ASP A 27 -9.54 -7.32 3.57
C ASP A 27 -9.63 -8.23 2.34
N ASP A 28 -10.34 -9.35 2.44
CA ASP A 28 -10.53 -10.29 1.34
C ASP A 28 -11.84 -10.08 0.57
N SER A 29 -12.44 -8.88 0.68
CA SER A 29 -13.63 -8.49 -0.11
C SER A 29 -13.44 -8.79 -1.60
N PRO A 30 -14.50 -9.12 -2.35
CA PRO A 30 -14.39 -9.56 -3.74
C PRO A 30 -13.52 -8.65 -4.61
N LEU A 31 -12.78 -9.25 -5.55
CA LEU A 31 -11.95 -8.51 -6.48
C LEU A 31 -12.82 -7.71 -7.45
N ILE A 32 -12.58 -6.41 -7.51
CA ILE A 32 -13.23 -5.47 -8.42
C ILE A 32 -12.29 -5.24 -9.60
N THR A 33 -12.87 -5.25 -10.81
CA THR A 33 -12.15 -4.96 -12.06
C THR A 33 -12.72 -3.71 -12.71
N LEU A 34 -11.87 -2.71 -12.92
CA LEU A 34 -12.23 -1.43 -13.55
C LEU A 34 -11.58 -1.34 -14.92
N ILE A 35 -12.35 -0.90 -15.92
CA ILE A 35 -11.89 -0.71 -17.29
C ILE A 35 -11.98 0.77 -17.66
N SER A 36 -10.87 1.34 -18.11
CA SER A 36 -10.77 2.74 -18.53
C SER A 36 -10.42 2.82 -20.01
N PRO A 37 -11.11 3.67 -20.82
CA PRO A 37 -10.70 3.93 -22.20
C PRO A 37 -9.41 4.77 -22.29
N THR A 38 -8.97 5.37 -21.18
CA THR A 38 -7.69 6.09 -21.11
C THR A 38 -6.56 5.10 -20.88
N LEU A 39 -5.60 5.07 -21.80
CA LEU A 39 -4.34 4.34 -21.64
C LEU A 39 -3.37 5.08 -20.73
N LEU A 40 -2.65 4.34 -19.90
CA LEU A 40 -1.53 4.87 -19.14
C LEU A 40 -0.27 5.01 -20.01
N PRO A 41 0.72 5.83 -19.60
CA PRO A 41 2.01 5.91 -20.26
C PRO A 41 2.67 4.52 -20.41
N ALA A 42 3.35 4.30 -21.53
CA ALA A 42 3.87 3.00 -21.95
C ALA A 42 4.89 2.38 -20.96
N GLU A 43 5.56 3.22 -20.17
CA GLU A 43 6.48 2.82 -19.11
C GLU A 43 5.78 2.29 -17.83
N THR A 44 4.45 2.32 -17.78
CA THR A 44 3.68 1.75 -16.67
C THR A 44 3.48 0.26 -16.90
N THR A 45 4.05 -0.56 -16.03
CA THR A 45 4.02 -2.01 -16.14
C THR A 45 2.85 -2.59 -15.37
N ALA A 46 2.33 -3.73 -15.84
CA ALA A 46 1.37 -4.53 -15.07
C ALA A 46 1.94 -4.88 -13.68
N GLY A 47 1.07 -4.98 -12.68
CA GLY A 47 1.43 -5.15 -11.27
C GLY A 47 1.72 -3.85 -10.52
N THR A 48 1.79 -2.70 -11.19
CA THR A 48 2.05 -1.42 -10.53
C THR A 48 0.86 -1.01 -9.65
N ARG A 49 1.13 -0.78 -8.35
CA ARG A 49 0.17 -0.17 -7.42
C ARG A 49 0.06 1.33 -7.67
N MET A 50 -1.17 1.82 -7.72
CA MET A 50 -1.49 3.20 -8.06
C MET A 50 -2.66 3.69 -7.20
N ILE A 51 -2.68 4.98 -6.88
CA ILE A 51 -3.89 5.66 -6.45
C ILE A 51 -4.56 6.21 -7.70
N ILE A 52 -5.83 5.88 -7.91
CA ILE A 52 -6.62 6.45 -9.00
C ILE A 52 -7.79 7.25 -8.46
N ARG A 53 -8.23 8.22 -9.26
CA ARG A 53 -9.47 8.97 -9.06
C ARG A 53 -10.36 8.67 -10.25
N TYR A 54 -11.61 8.27 -10.01
CA TYR A 54 -12.48 7.82 -11.09
C TYR A 54 -13.98 8.00 -10.78
N ILE A 55 -14.81 7.85 -11.81
CA ILE A 55 -16.27 7.81 -11.73
C ILE A 55 -16.75 6.50 -12.36
N PRO A 56 -17.46 5.62 -11.63
CA PRO A 56 -18.11 4.45 -12.20
C PRO A 56 -19.20 4.86 -13.20
N GLU A 57 -19.21 4.28 -14.40
CA GLU A 57 -20.26 4.54 -15.40
C GLU A 57 -21.62 3.96 -14.97
N SER A 58 -21.61 2.90 -14.15
CA SER A 58 -22.81 2.32 -13.55
C SER A 58 -23.52 3.26 -12.57
N GLY A 59 -22.81 4.28 -12.04
CA GLY A 59 -23.28 5.12 -10.94
C GLY A 59 -23.08 4.51 -9.54
N GLU A 60 -22.75 3.22 -9.47
CA GLU A 60 -22.60 2.46 -8.23
C GLU A 60 -21.13 2.36 -7.78
N ALA A 61 -20.88 2.54 -6.48
CA ALA A 61 -19.53 2.34 -5.94
C ALA A 61 -19.17 0.87 -5.84
N TYR A 62 -17.87 0.59 -5.92
CA TYR A 62 -17.29 -0.74 -5.65
C TYR A 62 -17.87 -1.88 -6.48
N THR A 63 -18.35 -1.58 -7.69
CA THR A 63 -18.77 -2.58 -8.70
C THR A 63 -17.77 -2.64 -9.84
N SER A 64 -17.50 -3.85 -10.35
CA SER A 64 -16.72 -4.03 -11.58
C SER A 64 -17.43 -3.40 -12.78
N GLY A 65 -16.66 -2.82 -13.70
CA GLY A 65 -17.20 -2.23 -14.91
C GLY A 65 -16.35 -1.11 -15.49
N ASN A 66 -16.94 -0.39 -16.44
CA ASN A 66 -16.29 0.75 -17.06
C ASN A 66 -16.25 1.95 -16.10
N ILE A 67 -15.18 2.73 -16.23
CA ILE A 67 -14.95 3.95 -15.46
C ILE A 67 -14.52 5.09 -16.36
N THR A 68 -14.88 6.31 -15.97
CA THR A 68 -14.16 7.50 -16.39
C THR A 68 -12.97 7.70 -15.45
N LEU A 69 -11.75 7.47 -15.95
CA LEU A 69 -10.51 7.74 -15.21
C LEU A 69 -10.22 9.24 -15.20
N LEU A 70 -10.06 9.82 -14.01
CA LEU A 70 -9.79 11.25 -13.84
C LEU A 70 -8.32 11.53 -13.53
N SER A 71 -7.66 10.64 -12.80
CA SER A 71 -6.21 10.70 -12.57
C SER A 71 -5.68 9.35 -12.12
N ALA A 72 -4.40 9.09 -12.39
CA ALA A 72 -3.67 7.94 -11.90
C ALA A 72 -2.26 8.38 -11.47
N ALA A 73 -1.82 7.93 -10.30
CA ALA A 73 -0.47 8.19 -9.80
C ALA A 73 0.09 6.93 -9.14
N ARG A 74 1.39 6.65 -9.36
CA ARG A 74 2.08 5.55 -8.66
C ARG A 74 2.17 5.86 -7.17
N VAL A 75 2.10 4.82 -6.36
CA VAL A 75 2.30 4.91 -4.90
C VAL A 75 3.59 4.21 -4.51
N ASN A 76 4.14 4.53 -3.34
CA ASN A 76 5.29 3.78 -2.83
C ASN A 76 4.88 2.32 -2.62
N GLN A 77 5.68 1.40 -3.12
CA GLN A 77 5.37 -0.01 -3.13
C GLN A 77 6.64 -0.84 -3.11
N SER A 78 6.56 -1.97 -2.43
CA SER A 78 7.57 -3.02 -2.43
C SER A 78 6.96 -4.27 -1.78
N PRO A 79 7.53 -5.45 -2.01
CA PRO A 79 7.34 -6.57 -1.09
C PRO A 79 7.86 -6.21 0.31
N VAL A 80 7.30 -6.86 1.33
CA VAL A 80 7.85 -6.86 2.68
C VAL A 80 9.24 -7.50 2.67
N ALA A 81 10.22 -6.85 3.28
CA ALA A 81 11.53 -7.46 3.50
C ALA A 81 11.42 -8.56 4.57
N THR A 82 11.87 -9.76 4.26
CA THR A 82 11.90 -10.89 5.22
C THR A 82 13.27 -11.09 5.87
N GLU A 83 14.27 -10.35 5.40
CA GLU A 83 15.59 -10.24 6.02
C GLU A 83 15.69 -8.89 6.74
N TRP A 84 16.23 -8.91 7.95
CA TRP A 84 16.52 -7.69 8.69
C TRP A 84 17.91 -7.15 8.29
N LYS A 85 17.96 -5.88 7.91
CA LYS A 85 19.20 -5.18 7.58
C LYS A 85 19.58 -4.27 8.74
N GLU A 86 20.87 -4.04 8.96
CA GLU A 86 21.39 -3.09 9.98
C GLU A 86 20.75 -1.69 9.84
N GLU A 87 20.48 -1.27 8.60
CA GLU A 87 19.77 -0.02 8.30
C GLU A 87 18.40 0.08 9.00
N PHE A 88 17.76 -1.04 9.34
CA PHE A 88 16.43 -1.08 9.96
C PHE A 88 16.48 -1.00 11.49
N ASP A 89 17.65 -1.10 12.13
CA ASP A 89 17.77 -1.10 13.59
C ASP A 89 17.18 0.17 14.24
N ASN A 90 17.21 1.28 13.49
CA ASN A 90 16.63 2.57 13.88
C ASN A 90 15.32 2.87 13.13
N TRP A 91 14.51 1.86 12.83
CA TRP A 91 13.25 1.99 12.07
C TRP A 91 12.29 3.06 12.64
N ASN A 92 12.37 3.33 13.94
CA ASN A 92 11.52 4.27 14.67
C ASN A 92 12.13 5.68 14.82
N ARG A 93 13.30 5.93 14.21
CA ARG A 93 13.99 7.23 14.30
C ARG A 93 13.16 8.35 13.70
N ASP A 94 12.74 8.20 12.45
CA ASP A 94 11.93 9.21 11.77
C ASP A 94 10.48 8.78 11.76
N LYS A 95 9.69 9.47 12.58
CA LYS A 95 8.30 9.10 12.79
C LYS A 95 7.41 9.49 11.61
N VAL A 96 6.24 8.88 11.52
CA VAL A 96 5.23 9.18 10.51
C VAL A 96 3.96 9.72 11.17
N TYR A 97 3.30 10.68 10.53
CA TYR A 97 1.94 11.05 10.93
C TYR A 97 0.97 10.15 10.17
N LEU A 98 0.38 9.16 10.86
CA LEU A 98 -0.51 8.18 10.22
C LEU A 98 -1.96 8.69 10.17
N TYR A 99 -2.52 8.83 8.96
CA TYR A 99 -3.95 9.09 8.78
C TYR A 99 -4.76 7.80 8.77
N SER A 100 -4.30 6.79 8.04
CA SER A 100 -4.98 5.50 7.93
C SER A 100 -4.02 4.40 7.51
N VAL A 101 -4.25 3.19 8.02
CA VAL A 101 -3.65 1.95 7.55
C VAL A 101 -4.75 0.90 7.43
N TRP A 102 -4.78 0.17 6.31
CA TRP A 102 -5.80 -0.84 6.05
C TRP A 102 -5.26 -1.94 5.14
N ARG A 103 -5.87 -3.14 5.21
CA ARG A 103 -5.49 -4.28 4.37
C ARG A 103 -6.41 -4.40 3.16
N THR A 104 -5.86 -4.81 2.01
CA THR A 104 -6.61 -5.27 0.84
C THR A 104 -5.91 -6.48 0.22
N GLY A 105 -6.49 -7.67 0.39
CA GLY A 105 -5.84 -8.94 0.05
C GLY A 105 -4.47 -9.05 0.73
N ASN A 106 -3.43 -9.30 -0.06
CA ASN A 106 -2.06 -9.42 0.42
C ASN A 106 -1.32 -8.08 0.55
N HIS A 107 -2.02 -6.95 0.60
CA HIS A 107 -1.38 -5.64 0.69
C HIS A 107 -1.77 -4.90 1.96
N LEU A 108 -0.79 -4.26 2.60
CA LEU A 108 -1.05 -3.18 3.55
C LEU A 108 -0.93 -1.85 2.85
N ASN A 109 -1.97 -1.04 2.99
CA ASN A 109 -2.07 0.29 2.41
C ASN A 109 -1.93 1.34 3.49
N PHE A 110 -1.29 2.46 3.14
CA PHE A 110 -0.99 3.55 4.05
C PHE A 110 -1.41 4.87 3.42
N HIS A 111 -2.00 5.72 4.25
CA HIS A 111 -2.12 7.15 4.01
C HIS A 111 -1.41 7.86 5.16
N VAL A 112 -0.28 8.49 4.86
CA VAL A 112 0.59 9.12 5.85
C VAL A 112 0.92 10.55 5.45
N ARG A 113 1.32 11.35 6.43
CA ARG A 113 1.97 12.64 6.21
C ARG A 113 3.42 12.54 6.67
N LEU A 114 4.34 12.94 5.78
CA LEU A 114 5.79 12.88 6.00
C LEU A 114 6.41 14.23 5.65
N THR A 115 7.48 14.62 6.36
CA THR A 115 8.32 15.78 6.02
C THR A 115 8.89 15.58 4.63
N TYR A 116 8.73 16.56 3.73
CA TYR A 116 9.34 16.50 2.40
C TYR A 116 10.85 16.66 2.50
N ASP A 117 11.57 15.87 1.70
CA ASP A 117 13.02 15.93 1.55
C ASP A 117 13.36 15.63 0.07
N PRO A 118 14.26 16.41 -0.57
CA PRO A 118 14.75 16.08 -1.91
C PRO A 118 15.58 14.80 -1.96
N GLU A 119 16.22 14.39 -0.87
CA GLU A 119 17.01 13.17 -0.80
C GLU A 119 16.11 11.93 -0.65
N PRO A 120 16.45 10.80 -1.29
CA PRO A 120 15.73 9.55 -1.11
C PRO A 120 15.71 9.12 0.36
N ARG A 121 14.55 8.63 0.79
CA ARG A 121 14.36 8.00 2.10
C ARG A 121 14.16 6.51 1.95
N LEU A 122 14.49 5.77 2.99
CA LEU A 122 14.02 4.41 3.15
C LEU A 122 12.56 4.45 3.62
N PHE A 123 11.65 3.85 2.84
CA PHE A 123 10.24 3.77 3.19
C PHE A 123 9.63 2.45 2.70
N GLN A 124 9.56 1.46 3.60
CA GLN A 124 9.14 0.10 3.27
C GLN A 124 8.65 -0.67 4.50
N LEU A 125 8.15 -1.89 4.30
CA LEU A 125 7.90 -2.84 5.38
C LEU A 125 9.07 -3.81 5.55
N ALA A 126 9.39 -4.13 6.80
CA ALA A 126 10.31 -5.20 7.16
C ALA A 126 9.69 -6.10 8.23
N ALA A 127 9.75 -7.42 8.04
CA ALA A 127 9.34 -8.39 9.05
C ALA A 127 10.51 -8.72 9.97
N ASP A 128 10.24 -8.90 11.27
CA ASP A 128 11.23 -9.42 12.20
C ASP A 128 11.47 -10.92 11.91
N PRO A 129 12.70 -11.30 11.47
CA PRO A 129 13.01 -12.68 11.12
C PRO A 129 12.77 -13.67 12.24
N ALA A 130 12.89 -13.26 13.51
CA ALA A 130 12.68 -14.12 14.66
C ALA A 130 11.20 -14.51 14.87
N THR A 131 10.28 -13.76 14.25
CA THR A 131 8.83 -13.93 14.41
C THR A 131 8.17 -14.52 13.18
N ILE A 132 8.90 -14.65 12.07
CA ILE A 132 8.44 -15.35 10.86
C ILE A 132 8.10 -16.80 11.22
N GLY A 133 6.96 -17.29 10.74
CA GLY A 133 6.43 -18.63 11.06
C GLY A 133 5.66 -18.70 12.37
N THR A 134 5.58 -17.61 13.15
CA THR A 134 4.65 -17.54 14.28
C THR A 134 3.22 -17.21 13.81
N GLU A 135 2.24 -17.35 14.71
CA GLU A 135 0.85 -17.02 14.41
C GLU A 135 0.64 -15.54 14.08
N TYR A 136 1.47 -14.67 14.66
CA TYR A 136 1.43 -13.22 14.50
C TYR A 136 2.85 -12.68 14.33
N PRO A 137 3.45 -12.78 13.13
CA PRO A 137 4.74 -12.18 12.85
C PRO A 137 4.68 -10.66 13.03
N ASP A 138 5.76 -10.07 13.53
CA ASP A 138 5.93 -8.64 13.70
C ASP A 138 6.47 -8.03 12.41
N ILE A 139 5.82 -6.96 11.94
CA ILE A 139 6.18 -6.20 10.75
C ILE A 139 6.31 -4.74 11.13
N TYR A 140 7.33 -4.07 10.63
CA TYR A 140 7.67 -2.69 10.95
C TYR A 140 7.53 -1.82 9.72
N LEU A 141 6.85 -0.67 9.85
CA LEU A 141 6.97 0.40 8.88
C LEU A 141 8.28 1.14 9.11
N VAL A 142 9.27 0.86 8.25
CA VAL A 142 10.58 1.50 8.30
C VAL A 142 10.49 2.82 7.54
N HIS A 143 10.76 3.92 8.24
CA HIS A 143 10.89 5.25 7.66
C HIS A 143 12.19 5.90 8.16
N ILE A 144 13.14 6.09 7.24
CA ILE A 144 14.47 6.63 7.56
C ILE A 144 14.90 7.60 6.47
N MET A 145 15.01 8.87 6.83
CA MET A 145 15.49 9.97 5.98
C MET A 145 17.02 9.92 5.86
N ALA A 146 17.61 10.56 4.84
CA ALA A 146 19.07 10.64 4.73
C ALA A 146 19.68 11.45 5.88
N SER A 147 19.01 12.53 6.26
CA SER A 147 19.34 13.38 7.40
C SER A 147 18.07 13.99 8.02
N PRO A 148 18.05 14.27 9.33
CA PRO A 148 16.96 15.04 9.92
C PRO A 148 16.83 16.40 9.24
N THR A 149 15.61 16.78 8.88
CA THR A 149 15.31 18.08 8.26
C THR A 149 13.98 18.61 8.77
N ASP A 150 13.90 19.93 8.92
CA ASP A 150 12.67 20.64 9.25
C ASP A 150 12.15 21.30 7.97
N TYR A 151 11.12 20.72 7.37
CA TYR A 151 10.53 21.23 6.13
C TYR A 151 9.01 21.01 6.08
N HIS A 152 8.35 21.43 5.00
CA HIS A 152 6.91 21.24 4.88
C HIS A 152 6.54 19.77 4.69
N ASP A 153 5.38 19.41 5.22
CA ASP A 153 4.83 18.08 5.12
C ASP A 153 4.06 17.84 3.81
N ARG A 154 4.03 16.59 3.36
CA ARG A 154 3.17 16.14 2.25
C ARG A 154 2.41 14.87 2.60
N ALA A 155 1.24 14.70 1.99
CA ALA A 155 0.49 13.46 2.06
C ALA A 155 1.05 12.45 1.06
N TYR A 156 1.26 11.21 1.52
CA TYR A 156 1.75 10.10 0.72
C TYR A 156 0.82 8.91 0.86
N PHE A 157 0.65 8.19 -0.25
CA PHE A 157 0.04 6.88 -0.28
C PHE A 157 1.11 5.82 -0.52
N ALA A 158 0.95 4.66 0.13
CA ALA A 158 1.79 3.50 -0.10
C ALA A 158 0.99 2.21 -0.03
N SER A 159 1.50 1.17 -0.68
CA SER A 159 0.90 -0.16 -0.72
C SER A 159 1.99 -1.20 -0.81
N PHE A 160 2.19 -1.95 0.26
CA PHE A 160 3.26 -2.93 0.38
C PHE A 160 2.69 -4.35 0.34
N ASP A 161 3.30 -5.21 -0.47
CA ASP A 161 2.91 -6.61 -0.58
C ASP A 161 3.46 -7.41 0.61
N ILE A 162 2.56 -7.94 1.44
CA ILE A 162 2.87 -8.74 2.61
C ILE A 162 2.75 -10.25 2.35
N ALA A 163 2.51 -10.69 1.10
CA ALA A 163 2.27 -12.08 0.74
C ALA A 163 3.33 -13.05 1.29
N GLY A 164 4.60 -12.65 1.29
CA GLY A 164 5.72 -13.48 1.77
C GLY A 164 5.63 -13.88 3.25
N VAL A 165 4.89 -13.12 4.05
CA VAL A 165 4.62 -13.42 5.46
C VAL A 165 3.16 -13.86 5.63
N TRP A 166 2.23 -13.12 5.03
CA TRP A 166 0.80 -13.32 5.15
C TRP A 166 0.36 -14.70 4.67
N ASN A 167 0.87 -15.21 3.55
CA ASN A 167 0.36 -16.46 2.97
C ASN A 167 0.88 -17.73 3.67
N SER A 168 1.73 -17.61 4.68
CA SER A 168 2.14 -18.76 5.49
C SER A 168 0.90 -19.42 6.14
N PRO A 169 0.78 -20.77 6.11
CA PRO A 169 -0.32 -21.48 6.78
C PRO A 169 -0.34 -21.29 8.29
N GLN A 170 0.80 -20.99 8.91
CA GLN A 170 0.91 -20.78 10.36
C GLN A 170 0.43 -19.38 10.77
N THR A 171 0.52 -18.41 9.87
CA THR A 171 0.16 -17.02 10.15
C THR A 171 -1.35 -16.86 10.21
N LYS A 172 -1.86 -16.42 11.36
CA LYS A 172 -3.26 -16.06 11.62
C LYS A 172 -3.51 -14.56 11.48
N GLY A 173 -2.46 -13.76 11.54
CA GLY A 173 -2.49 -12.33 11.37
C GLY A 173 -1.09 -11.76 11.43
N ILE A 174 -0.96 -10.44 11.42
CA ILE A 174 0.32 -9.73 11.59
C ILE A 174 0.16 -8.62 12.62
N ARG A 175 1.23 -8.33 13.35
CA ARG A 175 1.36 -7.14 14.19
C ARG A 175 2.20 -6.11 13.45
N LEU A 176 1.58 -5.01 13.05
CA LEU A 176 2.24 -3.90 12.40
C LEU A 176 2.68 -2.87 13.45
N HIS A 177 3.97 -2.59 13.48
CA HIS A 177 4.61 -1.55 14.27
C HIS A 177 4.81 -0.29 13.43
N VAL A 178 4.34 0.84 13.95
CA VAL A 178 4.44 2.15 13.30
C VAL A 178 4.90 3.16 14.33
N ALA A 179 6.00 3.86 14.04
CA ALA A 179 6.46 5.01 14.82
C ALA A 179 5.56 6.21 14.54
N ASN A 180 4.39 6.24 15.17
CA ASN A 180 3.30 7.16 14.87
C ASN A 180 3.38 8.43 15.73
N THR A 181 3.16 9.60 15.13
CA THR A 181 3.07 10.90 15.84
C THR A 181 1.65 11.41 16.02
N ASN A 182 0.68 10.85 15.30
CA ASN A 182 -0.69 11.35 15.34
C ASN A 182 -1.45 10.90 16.60
N LEU A 183 -1.23 9.66 17.03
CA LEU A 183 -1.87 9.04 18.19
C LEU A 183 -0.84 8.22 18.98
N ASP A 184 -1.15 7.93 20.25
CA ASP A 184 -0.32 7.06 21.10
C ASP A 184 -0.30 5.60 20.60
N GLN A 185 -1.21 5.22 19.70
CA GLN A 185 -1.22 3.90 19.07
C GLN A 185 -0.03 3.73 18.11
N GLN A 186 0.88 2.82 18.47
CA GLN A 186 2.05 2.42 17.68
C GLN A 186 1.91 1.02 17.05
N GLU A 187 0.96 0.22 17.52
CA GLU A 187 0.75 -1.16 17.06
C GLU A 187 -0.66 -1.35 16.47
N PHE A 188 -0.73 -2.07 15.35
CA PHE A 188 -1.97 -2.42 14.66
C PHE A 188 -1.98 -3.91 14.34
N THR A 189 -3.07 -4.60 14.69
CA THR A 189 -3.22 -6.03 14.40
C THR A 189 -4.16 -6.23 13.23
N PHE A 190 -3.70 -6.96 12.21
CA PHE A 190 -4.54 -7.42 11.10
C PHE A 190 -4.70 -8.93 11.20
N VAL A 191 -5.94 -9.40 11.26
CA VAL A 191 -6.27 -10.83 11.36
C VAL A 191 -6.72 -11.35 10.00
N LYS A 192 -6.40 -12.60 9.70
CA LYS A 192 -7.08 -13.32 8.62
C LYS A 192 -8.50 -13.61 9.05
N ASP A 193 -9.43 -13.53 8.11
CA ASP A 193 -10.74 -14.12 8.31
C ASP A 193 -10.54 -15.65 8.39
N ILE A 194 -10.84 -16.24 9.56
CA ILE A 194 -10.72 -17.68 9.82
C ILE A 194 -12.01 -18.39 9.41
#